data_AF-A0A5C7WNX6-F1
#
_entry.id   AF-A0A5C7WNX6-F1
#
_cell.length_a   1.000
_cell.length_b   1.000
_cell.length_c   1.000
_cell.angle_alpha   90.00
_cell.angle_beta   90.00
_cell.angle_gamma   90.00
#
_symmetry.space_group_name_H-M   'P 1'
#
loop_
_entity.id
_entity.type
_entity.pdbx_description
1 polymer ?
#
loop_
_entity_poly.entity_id
_entity_poly.type
_entity_poly.pdbx_seq_one_letter_code
_entity_poly.pdbx_strand_id
1 'polypeptide(L)'
;MTTDWRGWSDALTARVAGAVRTRRAALGLTAAELSDRTVVGKPLTRAVISDLETGRKKSLEIVELLTLAAALDIPPVLLLFPGYPDGEIEVLPGRMLDSEDAALWMAGEIGLPEEDDGGSRGVELVRAVGELRHRRLEERLEVLRQAEAGDAETAKVLKLHEREIFYLQQRIEGARADLWGGDA
;
A
#
# COMPACT_ATOMS: atom_id res chain seq x y z
N MET A 1 -23.61 0.51 6.75
CA MET A 1 -23.27 1.93 6.91
C MET A 1 -23.27 2.27 8.39
N THR A 2 -22.10 2.54 8.95
CA THR A 2 -21.95 2.96 10.35
C THR A 2 -21.91 4.48 10.41
N THR A 3 -22.96 5.11 10.96
CA THR A 3 -23.08 6.58 11.01
C THR A 3 -22.19 7.21 12.10
N ASP A 4 -21.60 6.41 12.99
CA ASP A 4 -20.65 6.87 14.01
C ASP A 4 -19.26 6.23 13.86
N TRP A 5 -18.23 6.98 14.25
CA TRP A 5 -16.83 6.58 14.07
C TRP A 5 -16.42 5.36 14.92
N ARG A 6 -17.15 5.06 16.00
CA ARG A 6 -16.84 3.92 16.87
C ARG A 6 -17.31 2.62 16.23
N GLY A 7 -18.53 2.60 15.72
CA GLY A 7 -19.08 1.49 14.96
C GLY A 7 -18.25 1.20 13.71
N TRP A 8 -17.81 2.25 13.01
CA TRP A 8 -16.89 2.11 11.88
C TRP A 8 -15.54 1.51 12.30
N SER A 9 -14.94 2.01 13.38
CA SER A 9 -13.67 1.47 13.92
C SER A 9 -13.79 0.01 14.35
N ASP A 10 -14.88 -0.36 15.00
CA ASP A 10 -15.16 -1.75 15.42
C ASP A 10 -15.34 -2.67 14.19
N ALA A 11 -16.07 -2.20 13.16
CA ALA A 11 -16.27 -2.93 11.92
C ALA A 11 -14.96 -3.12 11.14
N LEU A 12 -14.12 -2.08 11.06
CA LEU A 12 -12.78 -2.15 10.46
C LEU A 12 -11.92 -3.20 11.17
N THR A 13 -11.87 -3.17 12.50
CA THR A 13 -11.10 -4.13 13.30
C THR A 13 -11.60 -5.56 13.10
N ALA A 14 -12.92 -5.77 13.15
CA ALA A 14 -13.53 -7.08 12.94
C ALA A 14 -13.24 -7.64 11.54
N ARG A 15 -13.27 -6.78 10.52
CA ARG A 15 -12.98 -7.15 9.14
C ARG A 15 -11.52 -7.57 8.96
N VAL A 16 -10.57 -6.80 9.50
CA VAL A 16 -9.15 -7.17 9.47
C VAL A 16 -8.91 -8.47 10.25
N ALA A 17 -9.53 -8.64 11.42
CA ALA A 17 -9.44 -9.88 12.19
C ALA A 17 -9.97 -11.10 11.40
N GLY A 18 -11.05 -10.94 10.65
CA GLY A 18 -11.58 -11.96 9.73
C GLY A 18 -10.60 -12.30 8.62
N ALA A 19 -9.96 -11.29 8.01
CA ALA A 19 -8.94 -11.48 6.98
C ALA A 19 -7.69 -12.23 7.52
N VAL A 20 -7.22 -11.84 8.72
CA VAL A 20 -6.13 -12.52 9.44
C VAL A 20 -6.46 -13.99 9.66
N ARG A 21 -7.64 -14.28 10.22
CA ARG A 21 -8.09 -15.66 10.46
C ARG A 21 -8.16 -16.48 9.18
N THR A 22 -8.71 -15.89 8.12
CA THR A 22 -8.88 -16.54 6.81
C THR A 22 -7.53 -16.88 6.20
N ARG A 23 -6.60 -15.91 6.14
CA ARG A 23 -5.25 -16.14 5.60
C ARG A 23 -4.45 -17.13 6.45
N ARG A 24 -4.52 -17.01 7.79
CA ARG A 24 -3.87 -17.96 8.71
C ARG A 24 -4.34 -19.40 8.45
N ALA A 25 -5.65 -19.61 8.33
CA ALA A 25 -6.23 -20.91 8.04
C ALA A 25 -5.83 -21.44 6.66
N ALA A 26 -5.77 -20.58 5.63
CA ALA A 26 -5.33 -20.94 4.28
C ALA A 26 -3.86 -21.39 4.24
N LEU A 27 -3.01 -20.87 5.14
CA LEU A 27 -1.63 -21.32 5.33
C LEU A 27 -1.49 -22.57 6.22
N GLY A 28 -2.60 -23.11 6.73
CA GLY A 28 -2.58 -24.26 7.64
C GLY A 28 -2.00 -23.96 9.03
N LEU A 29 -1.91 -22.69 9.41
CA LEU A 29 -1.28 -22.28 10.67
C LEU A 29 -2.27 -22.29 11.83
N THR A 30 -1.82 -22.73 12.99
CA THR A 30 -2.46 -22.49 14.28
C THR A 30 -2.21 -21.05 14.74
N ALA A 31 -2.99 -20.58 15.73
CA ALA A 31 -2.74 -19.28 16.35
C ALA A 31 -1.38 -19.23 17.10
N ALA A 32 -0.86 -20.37 17.55
CA ALA A 32 0.47 -20.45 18.16
C ALA A 32 1.56 -20.28 17.10
N GLU A 33 1.45 -20.96 15.96
CA GLU A 33 2.44 -20.81 14.88
C GLU A 33 2.41 -19.41 14.27
N LEU A 34 1.23 -18.76 14.18
CA LEU A 34 1.19 -17.36 13.79
C LEU A 34 1.86 -16.45 14.84
N SER A 35 1.63 -16.71 16.14
CA SER A 35 2.31 -16.02 17.25
C SER A 35 3.82 -16.07 17.07
N ASP A 36 4.37 -17.25 16.78
CA ASP A 36 5.81 -17.44 16.60
C ASP A 36 6.36 -16.68 15.37
N ARG A 37 5.56 -16.51 14.31
CA ARG A 37 5.96 -15.75 13.11
C ARG A 37 5.95 -14.22 13.32
N THR A 38 5.21 -13.72 14.31
CA THR A 38 5.12 -12.26 14.54
C THR A 38 6.41 -11.63 15.09
N VAL A 39 7.43 -12.43 15.43
CA VAL A 39 8.74 -11.94 15.91
C VAL A 39 9.50 -11.06 14.90
N VAL A 40 9.10 -11.07 13.63
CA VAL A 40 9.62 -10.17 12.59
C VAL A 40 9.26 -8.68 12.82
N GLY A 41 8.28 -8.41 13.68
CA GLY A 41 7.80 -7.08 14.05
C GLY A 41 7.51 -6.98 15.54
N LYS A 42 6.29 -6.55 15.92
CA LYS A 42 5.81 -6.55 17.30
C LYS A 42 5.32 -7.96 17.67
N PRO A 43 6.02 -8.73 18.53
CA PRO A 43 5.58 -10.07 18.88
C PRO A 43 4.17 -10.05 19.50
N LEU A 44 3.26 -10.80 18.90
CA LEU A 44 1.89 -11.00 19.37
C LEU A 44 1.79 -12.37 20.00
N THR A 45 1.23 -12.45 21.20
CA THR A 45 0.98 -13.75 21.84
C THR A 45 -0.18 -14.48 21.16
N ARG A 46 -0.20 -15.82 21.27
CA ARG A 46 -1.34 -16.65 20.88
C ARG A 46 -2.67 -16.12 21.44
N ALA A 47 -2.67 -15.61 22.67
CA ALA A 47 -3.86 -15.05 23.30
C ALA A 47 -4.34 -13.78 22.59
N VAL A 48 -3.43 -12.86 22.25
CA VAL A 48 -3.75 -11.64 21.50
C VAL A 48 -4.31 -11.98 20.11
N ILE A 49 -3.72 -12.95 19.41
CA ILE A 49 -4.24 -13.42 18.11
C ILE A 49 -5.65 -14.01 18.27
N SER A 50 -5.87 -14.86 19.29
CA SER A 50 -7.19 -15.42 19.58
C SER A 50 -8.22 -14.34 19.92
N ASP A 51 -7.84 -13.35 20.72
CA ASP A 51 -8.72 -12.24 21.10
C ASP A 51 -9.07 -11.36 19.90
N LEU A 52 -8.13 -11.14 18.98
CA LEU A 52 -8.37 -10.45 17.73
C LEU A 52 -9.36 -11.23 16.86
N GLU A 53 -9.09 -12.50 16.57
CA GLU A 53 -9.91 -13.34 15.69
C GLU A 53 -11.32 -13.66 16.22
N THR A 54 -11.50 -13.61 17.53
CA THR A 54 -12.81 -13.78 18.19
C THR A 54 -13.53 -12.46 18.42
N GLY A 55 -12.90 -11.32 18.10
CA GLY A 55 -13.46 -9.99 18.28
C GLY A 55 -13.53 -9.53 19.75
N ARG A 56 -12.82 -10.20 20.67
CA ARG A 56 -12.64 -9.73 22.05
C ARG A 56 -11.74 -8.49 22.11
N LYS A 57 -10.69 -8.45 21.28
CA LYS A 57 -9.88 -7.24 21.06
C LYS A 57 -10.57 -6.34 20.04
N LYS A 58 -10.95 -5.13 20.48
CA LYS A 58 -11.69 -4.12 19.69
C LYS A 58 -10.80 -3.07 19.02
N SER A 59 -9.49 -3.15 19.22
CA SER A 59 -8.53 -2.23 18.63
C SER A 59 -7.48 -2.99 17.82
N LEU A 60 -7.04 -2.40 16.72
CA LEU A 60 -5.90 -2.86 15.95
C LEU A 60 -4.91 -1.72 15.80
N GLU A 61 -3.67 -1.92 16.24
CA GLU A 61 -2.61 -0.92 16.04
C GLU A 61 -1.96 -1.09 14.66
N ILE A 62 -1.44 -0.01 14.09
CA ILE A 62 -0.72 -0.02 12.80
C ILE A 62 0.46 -1.01 12.85
N VAL A 63 1.19 -1.05 13.97
CA VAL A 63 2.30 -2.00 14.16
C VAL A 63 1.83 -3.45 14.19
N GLU A 64 0.63 -3.72 14.70
CA GLU A 64 0.03 -5.06 14.71
C GLU A 64 -0.38 -5.47 13.29
N LEU A 65 -0.99 -4.56 12.53
CA LEU A 65 -1.34 -4.78 11.12
C LEU A 65 -0.09 -5.13 10.28
N LEU A 66 0.96 -4.31 10.36
CA LEU A 66 2.19 -4.53 9.58
C LEU A 66 2.87 -5.85 9.97
N THR A 67 2.92 -6.15 11.27
CA THR A 67 3.51 -7.40 11.76
C THR A 67 2.71 -8.61 11.29
N LEU A 68 1.37 -8.56 11.37
CA LEU A 68 0.50 -9.64 10.93
C LEU A 68 0.61 -9.86 9.42
N ALA A 69 0.64 -8.79 8.61
CA ALA A 69 0.83 -8.88 7.17
C ALA A 69 2.15 -9.57 6.80
N ALA A 70 3.26 -9.14 7.43
CA ALA A 70 4.56 -9.77 7.23
C ALA A 70 4.59 -11.25 7.67
N ALA A 71 4.02 -11.57 8.84
CA ALA A 71 3.95 -12.94 9.36
C ALA A 71 3.06 -13.88 8.51
N LEU A 72 2.07 -13.32 7.83
CA LEU A 72 1.13 -14.02 6.95
C LEU A 72 1.56 -14.01 5.47
N ASP A 73 2.72 -13.44 5.16
CA ASP A 73 3.29 -13.35 3.81
C ASP A 73 2.27 -12.78 2.80
N ILE A 74 1.69 -11.62 3.13
CA ILE A 74 0.78 -10.85 2.27
C ILE A 74 1.00 -9.35 2.49
N PRO A 75 0.72 -8.50 1.48
CA PRO A 75 0.74 -7.06 1.68
C PRO A 75 -0.38 -6.60 2.66
N PRO A 76 -0.14 -5.57 3.50
CA PRO A 76 -1.12 -5.09 4.48
C PRO A 76 -2.46 -4.67 3.88
N VAL A 77 -2.44 -4.20 2.63
CA VAL A 77 -3.64 -3.77 1.89
C VAL A 77 -4.67 -4.89 1.75
N LEU A 78 -4.25 -6.16 1.65
CA LEU A 78 -5.17 -7.30 1.54
C LEU A 78 -5.80 -7.71 2.89
N LEU A 79 -5.17 -7.34 4.00
CA LEU A 79 -5.82 -7.44 5.32
C LEU A 79 -6.81 -6.30 5.53
N LEU A 80 -6.46 -5.09 5.06
CA LEU A 80 -7.30 -3.91 5.14
C LEU A 80 -8.45 -3.91 4.14
N PHE A 81 -8.35 -4.58 2.99
CA PHE A 81 -9.40 -4.63 1.96
C PHE A 81 -9.54 -6.08 1.44
N PRO A 82 -10.08 -7.00 2.25
CA PRO A 82 -10.09 -8.43 1.91
C PRO A 82 -11.01 -8.81 0.74
N GLY A 83 -11.81 -7.87 0.21
CA GLY A 83 -12.61 -8.06 -1.01
C GLY A 83 -11.80 -7.97 -2.30
N TYR A 84 -10.62 -7.34 -2.26
CA TYR A 84 -9.83 -6.99 -3.45
C TYR A 84 -9.66 -8.16 -4.45
N PRO A 85 -9.80 -7.91 -5.77
CA PRO A 85 -10.06 -6.59 -6.39
C PRO A 85 -11.53 -6.15 -6.31
N ASP A 86 -12.43 -7.07 -5.97
CA ASP A 86 -13.88 -6.85 -6.01
C ASP A 86 -14.46 -6.36 -4.67
N GLY A 87 -15.76 -6.06 -4.67
CA GLY A 87 -16.54 -5.79 -3.47
C GLY A 87 -16.27 -4.42 -2.84
N GLU A 88 -17.24 -3.95 -2.07
CA GLU A 88 -17.23 -2.60 -1.51
C GLU A 88 -16.78 -2.56 -0.06
N ILE A 89 -16.23 -1.42 0.35
CA ILE A 89 -15.69 -1.22 1.68
C ILE A 89 -15.89 0.21 2.19
N GLU A 90 -16.27 0.31 3.46
CA GLU A 90 -16.42 1.59 4.16
C GLU A 90 -15.03 2.12 4.58
N VAL A 91 -14.41 2.95 3.75
CA VAL A 91 -13.04 3.48 3.96
C VAL A 91 -12.98 4.60 4.99
N LEU A 92 -14.08 5.34 5.15
CA LEU A 92 -14.34 6.34 6.19
C LEU A 92 -15.81 6.21 6.62
N PRO A 93 -16.22 6.69 7.80
CA PRO A 93 -17.62 6.61 8.23
C PRO A 93 -18.59 7.13 7.16
N GLY A 94 -19.47 6.25 6.68
CA GLY A 94 -20.44 6.51 5.62
C GLY A 94 -19.90 6.57 4.19
N ARG A 95 -18.58 6.48 3.97
CA ARG A 95 -17.97 6.52 2.63
C ARG A 95 -17.58 5.12 2.16
N MET A 96 -18.26 4.65 1.13
CA MET A 96 -18.03 3.37 0.49
C MET A 96 -17.16 3.56 -0.75
N LEU A 97 -16.18 2.69 -0.97
CA LEU A 97 -15.43 2.56 -2.21
C LEU A 97 -15.36 1.09 -2.63
N ASP A 98 -15.12 0.83 -3.91
CA ASP A 98 -14.67 -0.48 -4.36
C ASP A 98 -13.31 -0.82 -3.73
N SER A 99 -13.05 -2.10 -3.47
CA SER A 99 -11.81 -2.54 -2.80
C SER A 99 -10.56 -2.21 -3.63
N GLU A 100 -10.68 -2.18 -4.96
CA GLU A 100 -9.62 -1.70 -5.86
C GLU A 100 -9.34 -0.20 -5.66
N ASP A 101 -10.37 0.65 -5.73
CA ASP A 101 -10.23 2.09 -5.50
C ASP A 101 -9.71 2.40 -4.10
N ALA A 102 -10.16 1.67 -3.07
CA ALA A 102 -9.64 1.80 -1.71
C ALA A 102 -8.15 1.45 -1.64
N ALA A 103 -7.70 0.41 -2.36
CA ALA A 103 -6.30 0.03 -2.45
C ALA A 103 -5.46 1.07 -3.20
N LEU A 104 -5.96 1.61 -4.32
CA LEU A 104 -5.30 2.66 -5.10
C LEU A 104 -5.19 3.95 -4.28
N TRP A 105 -6.25 4.34 -3.56
CA TRP A 105 -6.24 5.49 -2.66
C TRP A 105 -5.22 5.29 -1.53
N MET A 106 -5.19 4.11 -0.91
CA MET A 106 -4.21 3.77 0.13
C MET A 106 -2.77 3.80 -0.38
N ALA A 107 -2.55 3.35 -1.62
CA ALA A 107 -1.25 3.41 -2.26
C ALA A 107 -0.83 4.84 -2.65
N GLY A 108 -1.77 5.79 -2.62
CA GLY A 108 -1.57 7.16 -3.08
C GLY A 108 -1.60 7.31 -4.61
N GLU A 109 -2.13 6.31 -5.33
CA GLU A 109 -2.24 6.33 -6.79
C GLU A 109 -3.43 7.15 -7.28
N ILE A 110 -4.46 7.32 -6.46
CA ILE A 110 -5.62 8.18 -6.72
C ILE A 110 -5.94 9.02 -5.48
N GLY A 111 -6.63 10.15 -5.67
CA GLY A 111 -7.24 10.91 -4.58
C GLY A 111 -8.42 10.14 -3.98
N LEU A 112 -8.93 10.61 -2.84
CA LEU A 112 -10.20 10.07 -2.32
C LEU A 112 -11.30 10.42 -3.34
N PRO A 113 -11.99 9.42 -3.94
CA PRO A 113 -13.06 9.70 -4.91
C PRO A 113 -14.12 10.61 -4.29
N GLU A 114 -14.64 11.56 -5.08
CA GLU A 114 -15.55 12.68 -4.71
C GLU A 114 -14.92 13.99 -4.22
N GLU A 115 -13.61 14.04 -3.92
CA GLU A 115 -12.91 15.27 -3.47
C GLU A 115 -11.91 15.84 -4.50
N ASP A 116 -11.87 15.35 -5.74
CA ASP A 116 -10.88 15.80 -6.73
C ASP A 116 -11.18 17.23 -7.25
N ASP A 117 -10.73 18.23 -6.50
CA ASP A 117 -10.94 19.67 -6.72
C ASP A 117 -9.74 20.39 -7.37
N GLY A 118 -8.67 19.67 -7.72
CA GLY A 118 -7.47 20.29 -8.27
C GLY A 118 -6.16 19.51 -8.17
N GLY A 119 -6.20 18.19 -7.93
CA GLY A 119 -5.01 17.34 -7.84
C GLY A 119 -4.39 17.30 -6.43
N SER A 120 -4.50 16.14 -5.77
CA SER A 120 -3.83 15.90 -4.50
C SER A 120 -2.30 15.93 -4.69
N ARG A 121 -1.61 16.84 -4.00
CA ARG A 121 -0.13 16.93 -3.97
C ARG A 121 0.52 15.61 -3.53
N GLY A 122 -0.13 14.89 -2.61
CA GLY A 122 0.29 13.55 -2.18
C GLY A 122 0.26 12.54 -3.32
N VAL A 123 -0.81 12.56 -4.11
CA VAL A 123 -0.97 11.71 -5.29
C VAL A 123 0.03 12.08 -6.38
N GLU A 124 0.27 13.38 -6.60
CA GLU A 124 1.29 13.85 -7.54
C GLU A 124 2.68 13.32 -7.19
N LEU A 125 3.07 13.42 -5.91
CA LEU A 125 4.35 12.90 -5.43
C LEU A 125 4.47 11.39 -5.67
N VAL A 126 3.47 10.60 -5.26
CA VAL A 126 3.48 9.15 -5.39
C VAL A 126 3.56 8.73 -6.86
N ARG A 127 2.72 9.33 -7.72
CA ARG A 127 2.74 9.06 -9.17
C ARG A 127 4.08 9.42 -9.79
N ALA A 128 4.66 10.58 -9.44
CA ALA A 128 5.96 10.97 -9.96
C ALA A 128 7.09 10.02 -9.55
N VAL A 129 7.08 9.53 -8.31
CA VAL A 129 8.01 8.48 -7.86
C VAL A 129 7.79 7.17 -8.62
N GLY A 130 6.55 6.77 -8.85
CA GLY A 130 6.19 5.59 -9.64
C GLY A 130 6.70 5.66 -11.08
N GLU A 131 6.44 6.78 -11.76
CA GLU A 131 6.92 7.06 -13.11
C GLU A 131 8.45 7.02 -13.19
N LEU A 132 9.15 7.62 -12.21
CA LEU A 132 10.62 7.59 -12.16
C LEU A 132 11.15 6.16 -12.02
N ARG A 133 10.52 5.32 -11.19
CA ARG A 133 10.91 3.91 -11.06
C ARG A 133 10.72 3.17 -12.38
N HIS A 134 9.61 3.38 -13.07
CA HIS A 134 9.36 2.76 -14.36
C HIS A 134 10.39 3.18 -15.41
N ARG A 135 10.65 4.48 -15.54
CA ARG A 135 11.66 5.02 -16.47
C ARG A 135 13.07 4.49 -16.21
N ARG A 136 13.48 4.37 -14.95
CA ARG A 136 14.79 3.77 -14.59
C ARG A 136 14.90 2.30 -14.97
N LEU A 137 13.79 1.55 -14.90
CA LEU A 137 13.77 0.16 -15.34
C LEU A 137 13.88 0.07 -16.87
N GLU A 138 13.15 0.91 -17.61
CA GLU A 138 13.26 1.00 -19.08
C GLU A 138 14.69 1.32 -19.52
N GLU A 139 15.30 2.36 -18.94
CA GLU A 139 16.69 2.76 -19.21
C GLU A 139 17.66 1.60 -18.95
N ARG A 140 17.54 0.91 -17.80
CA ARG A 140 18.42 -0.20 -17.43
C ARG A 140 18.26 -1.41 -18.35
N LEU A 141 17.04 -1.72 -18.78
CA LEU A 141 16.79 -2.76 -19.78
C LEU A 141 17.43 -2.39 -21.13
N GLU A 142 17.37 -1.11 -21.52
CA GLU A 142 17.96 -0.63 -22.77
C GLU A 142 19.49 -0.64 -22.73
N VAL A 143 20.12 -0.29 -21.61
CA VAL A 143 21.58 -0.43 -21.43
C VAL A 143 22.03 -1.90 -21.57
N LEU A 144 21.25 -2.84 -21.02
CA LEU A 144 21.53 -4.27 -21.19
C LEU A 144 21.41 -4.69 -22.66
N ARG A 145 20.40 -4.21 -23.40
CA ARG A 145 20.32 -4.41 -24.85
C ARG A 145 21.48 -3.77 -25.61
N GLN A 146 21.94 -2.60 -25.18
CA GLN A 146 23.08 -1.88 -25.79
C GLN A 146 24.39 -2.66 -25.67
N ALA A 147 24.63 -3.30 -24.53
CA ALA A 147 25.78 -4.17 -24.32
C ALA A 147 25.78 -5.37 -25.30
N GLU A 148 24.61 -5.74 -25.81
CA GLU A 148 24.44 -6.79 -26.81
C GLU A 148 24.46 -6.27 -28.26
N ALA A 149 24.04 -5.01 -28.53
CA ALA A 149 23.71 -4.54 -29.88
C ALA A 149 24.62 -3.46 -30.51
N GLY A 150 25.37 -2.66 -29.72
CA GLY A 150 26.40 -1.75 -30.25
C GLY A 150 25.98 -0.69 -31.29
N ASP A 151 24.84 0.01 -31.12
CA ASP A 151 24.29 0.94 -32.14
C ASP A 151 24.08 2.40 -31.65
N ALA A 152 24.10 3.35 -32.59
CA ALA A 152 24.05 4.82 -32.37
C ALA A 152 22.64 5.37 -32.09
N GLU A 153 21.58 4.72 -32.57
CA GLU A 153 20.18 5.10 -32.27
C GLU A 153 19.86 4.90 -30.78
N THR A 154 20.45 3.87 -30.16
CA THR A 154 20.33 3.60 -28.72
C THR A 154 20.92 4.72 -27.86
N ALA A 155 22.04 5.33 -28.27
CA ALA A 155 22.64 6.46 -27.55
C ALA A 155 21.72 7.70 -27.54
N LYS A 156 20.88 7.86 -28.55
CA LYS A 156 19.89 8.94 -28.64
C LYS A 156 18.69 8.67 -27.73
N VAL A 157 18.23 7.43 -27.65
CA VAL A 157 17.16 6.98 -26.74
C VAL A 157 17.59 7.11 -25.28
N LEU A 158 18.81 6.73 -24.93
CA LEU A 158 19.35 6.90 -23.57
C LEU A 158 19.38 8.36 -23.12
N LYS A 159 19.88 9.27 -23.98
CA LYS A 159 19.83 10.72 -23.69
C LYS A 159 18.41 11.25 -23.47
N LEU A 160 17.42 10.67 -24.14
CA LEU A 160 16.02 11.03 -23.91
C LEU A 160 15.57 10.57 -22.52
N HIS A 161 15.86 9.33 -22.13
CA HIS A 161 15.55 8.79 -20.81
C HIS A 161 16.26 9.55 -19.68
N GLU A 162 17.54 9.88 -19.83
CA GLU A 162 18.28 10.70 -18.86
C GLU A 162 17.57 12.03 -18.58
N ARG A 163 17.08 12.70 -19.64
CA ARG A 163 16.35 13.96 -19.52
C ARG A 163 15.00 13.79 -18.84
N GLU A 164 14.26 12.73 -19.16
CA GLU A 164 12.98 12.42 -18.51
C GLU A 164 13.16 12.07 -17.02
N ILE A 165 14.19 11.28 -16.69
CA ILE A 165 14.58 10.96 -15.31
C ILE A 165 14.90 12.23 -14.54
N PHE A 166 15.72 13.12 -15.12
CA PHE A 166 16.05 14.40 -14.51
C PHE A 166 14.79 15.24 -14.24
N TYR A 167 13.88 15.33 -15.20
CA TYR A 167 12.62 16.06 -15.04
C TYR A 167 11.73 15.46 -13.95
N LEU A 168 11.60 14.13 -13.90
CA LEU A 168 10.82 13.44 -12.88
C LEU A 168 11.42 13.65 -11.48
N GLN A 169 12.75 13.66 -11.35
CA GLN A 169 13.43 13.97 -10.09
C GLN A 169 13.11 15.40 -9.61
N GLN A 170 13.16 16.39 -10.51
CA GLN A 170 12.79 17.77 -10.16
C GLN A 170 11.31 17.88 -9.76
N ARG A 171 10.41 17.17 -10.44
CA ARG A 171 8.98 17.13 -10.08
C ARG A 171 8.75 16.48 -8.71
N ILE A 172 9.50 15.42 -8.38
CA ILE A 172 9.46 14.78 -7.05
C ILE A 172 9.95 15.75 -5.97
N GLU A 173 11.05 16.48 -6.21
CA GLU A 173 11.57 17.48 -5.26
C GLU A 173 10.55 18.60 -5.02
N GLY A 174 9.96 19.14 -6.09
CA GLY A 174 8.89 20.13 -5.99
C GLY A 174 7.67 19.60 -5.23
N ALA A 175 7.16 18.43 -5.61
CA ALA A 175 6.00 17.82 -4.95
C ALA A 175 6.26 17.48 -3.47
N ARG A 176 7.50 17.09 -3.10
CA ARG A 176 7.89 16.90 -1.69
C ARG A 176 7.86 18.22 -0.92
N ALA A 177 8.45 19.28 -1.46
CA ALA A 177 8.46 20.60 -0.83
C ALA A 177 7.05 21.17 -0.67
N ASP A 178 6.19 20.99 -1.68
CA ASP A 178 4.80 21.45 -1.66
C ASP A 178 3.93 20.65 -0.67
N LEU A 179 4.22 19.36 -0.47
CA LEU A 179 3.47 18.48 0.43
C LEU A 179 3.91 18.62 1.90
N TRP A 180 5.22 18.68 2.15
CA TRP A 180 5.79 18.59 3.50
C TRP A 180 6.39 19.90 4.03
N GLY A 181 6.50 20.94 3.19
CA GLY A 181 7.25 22.17 3.51
C GLY A 181 8.74 22.03 3.17
N GLY A 182 9.40 23.14 2.86
CA GLY A 182 10.69 23.21 2.15
C GLY A 182 11.95 22.67 2.83
N ASP A 183 11.86 21.86 3.90
CA ASP A 183 13.01 21.29 4.62
C ASP A 183 12.83 19.77 4.92
N ALA A 184 12.14 19.01 4.06
CA ALA A 184 11.92 17.56 4.19
C ALA A 184 12.70 16.68 3.20
#